data_AF-A0A8S2RY91-F1
#
_entry.id   AF-A0A8S2RY91-F1
#
_cell.length_a   1.000
_cell.length_b   1.000
_cell.length_c   1.000
_cell.angle_alpha   90.00
_cell.angle_beta   90.00
_cell.angle_gamma   90.00
#
_symmetry.space_group_name_H-M   'P 1'
#
loop_
_entity.id
_entity.type
_entity.pdbx_description
1 polymer ?
#
loop_
_entity_poly.entity_id
_entity_poly.type
_entity_poly.pdbx_seq_one_letter_code
_entity_poly.pdbx_strand_id
1 'polypeptide(L)'
;MGADPMEQSRFLFGRIKGKTENDLVKESGLKEIYTVRPAVIIFTEQTPNKPWYERALAPTLHVFKVIKPAWVITSIGLSRAILYLVKNGHHATLFENQDLRNIISENHLLE
;
A
#
# COMPACT_ATOMS: atom_id res chain seq x y z
N MET A 1 -3.40 7.63 9.26
CA MET A 1 -2.71 8.69 8.49
C MET A 1 -2.56 8.17 7.07
N GLY A 2 -3.32 8.69 6.12
CA GLY A 2 -3.37 8.22 4.74
C GLY A 2 -3.97 9.31 3.86
N ALA A 3 -4.18 9.02 2.58
CA ALA A 3 -4.89 9.94 1.69
C ALA A 3 -6.32 10.18 2.20
N ASP A 4 -6.76 11.44 2.16
CA ASP A 4 -8.15 11.78 2.45
C ASP A 4 -8.85 12.21 1.16
N PRO A 5 -9.76 11.39 0.61
CA PRO A 5 -10.43 11.70 -0.64
C PRO A 5 -11.31 12.95 -0.57
N MET A 6 -11.73 13.38 0.63
CA MET A 6 -12.49 14.63 0.82
C MET A 6 -11.60 15.86 0.95
N GLU A 7 -10.27 15.68 1.01
CA GLU A 7 -9.28 16.76 1.14
C GLU A 7 -9.45 17.63 2.41
N GLN A 8 -10.15 17.10 3.43
CA GLN A 8 -10.51 17.80 4.68
C GLN A 8 -9.65 17.38 5.88
N SER A 9 -8.66 16.52 5.66
CA SER A 9 -7.83 15.97 6.71
C SER A 9 -7.11 17.07 7.49
N ARG A 10 -7.11 16.91 8.81
CA ARG A 10 -6.32 17.77 9.72
C ARG A 10 -4.81 17.65 9.45
N PHE A 11 -4.37 16.60 8.79
CA PHE A 11 -2.97 16.38 8.40
C PHE A 11 -2.74 16.83 6.96
N LEU A 12 -1.74 17.71 6.76
CA LEU A 12 -1.37 18.21 5.43
C LEU A 12 -1.12 17.08 4.42
N PHE A 13 -0.40 16.03 4.83
CA PHE A 13 -0.11 14.87 3.99
C PHE A 13 -1.39 14.22 3.43
N GLY A 14 -2.42 14.04 4.26
CA GLY A 14 -3.66 13.41 3.82
C GLY A 14 -4.42 14.26 2.80
N ARG A 15 -4.41 15.57 2.97
CA ARG A 15 -5.01 16.52 2.01
C ARG A 15 -4.28 16.52 0.67
N ILE A 16 -2.95 16.67 0.69
CA ILE A 16 -2.16 16.71 -0.54
C ILE A 16 -2.31 15.39 -1.30
N LYS A 17 -2.14 14.25 -0.62
CA LYS A 17 -2.25 12.94 -1.26
C LYS A 17 -3.65 12.68 -1.80
N GLY A 18 -4.69 13.05 -1.05
CA GLY A 18 -6.08 12.94 -1.50
C GLY A 18 -6.37 13.77 -2.74
N LYS A 19 -5.93 15.03 -2.75
CA LYS A 19 -6.05 15.90 -3.90
C LYS A 19 -5.31 15.34 -5.13
N THR A 20 -4.08 14.86 -4.96
CA THR A 20 -3.32 14.24 -6.05
C THR A 20 -4.03 13.00 -6.61
N GLU A 21 -4.60 12.14 -5.77
CA GLU A 21 -5.37 10.98 -6.23
C GLU A 21 -6.61 11.42 -7.04
N ASN A 22 -7.33 12.44 -6.57
CA ASN A 22 -8.49 12.99 -7.26
C ASN A 22 -8.13 13.62 -8.62
N ASP A 23 -7.07 14.43 -8.66
CA ASP A 23 -6.62 15.12 -9.86
C ASP A 23 -6.07 14.11 -10.89
N LEU A 24 -5.34 13.08 -10.46
CA LEU A 24 -4.88 12.01 -11.37
C LEU A 24 -6.05 11.28 -12.02
N VAL A 25 -7.10 10.94 -11.26
CA VAL A 25 -8.28 10.26 -11.81
C VAL A 25 -9.03 11.13 -12.81
N LYS A 26 -9.08 12.45 -12.58
CA LYS A 26 -9.85 13.38 -13.42
C LYS A 26 -9.07 13.89 -14.64
N GLU A 27 -7.78 14.17 -14.48
CA GLU A 27 -7.02 15.01 -15.42
C GLU A 27 -5.93 14.26 -16.19
N SER A 28 -5.52 13.07 -15.75
CA SER A 28 -4.35 12.40 -16.33
C SER A 28 -4.57 11.88 -17.76
N GLY A 29 -5.82 11.68 -18.19
CA GLY A 29 -6.14 11.05 -19.47
C GLY A 29 -5.70 9.59 -19.58
N LEU A 30 -5.28 8.98 -18.47
CA LEU A 30 -4.87 7.57 -18.44
C LEU A 30 -6.10 6.67 -18.61
N LYS A 31 -5.95 5.63 -19.42
CA LYS A 31 -7.02 4.65 -19.69
C LYS A 31 -7.41 3.87 -18.43
N GLU A 32 -6.43 3.53 -17.59
CA GLU A 32 -6.61 2.76 -16.37
C GLU A 32 -5.73 3.34 -15.26
N ILE A 33 -6.32 3.49 -14.07
CA ILE A 33 -5.65 4.03 -12.88
C ILE A 33 -6.00 3.14 -11.71
N TYR A 34 -4.96 2.65 -11.03
CA TYR A 34 -5.08 1.83 -9.83
C TYR A 34 -4.50 2.58 -8.64
N THR A 35 -5.36 2.98 -7.71
CA THR A 35 -4.99 3.62 -6.45
C THR A 35 -4.74 2.56 -5.38
N VAL A 36 -3.48 2.44 -4.95
CA VAL A 36 -3.06 1.43 -3.98
C VAL A 36 -2.81 2.11 -2.63
N ARG A 37 -3.55 1.69 -1.60
CA ARG A 37 -3.50 2.24 -0.23
C ARG A 37 -3.03 1.17 0.77
N PRO A 38 -1.71 0.92 0.82
CA PRO A 38 -1.17 0.01 1.82
C PRO A 38 -1.25 0.65 3.21
N ALA A 39 -1.40 -0.19 4.23
CA ALA A 39 -1.39 0.23 5.62
C ALA A 39 0.06 0.24 6.14
N VAL A 40 0.49 -0.80 6.86
CA VAL A 40 1.86 -0.92 7.34
C VAL A 40 2.68 -1.75 6.37
N ILE A 41 3.75 -1.15 5.82
CA ILE A 41 4.69 -1.83 4.93
C ILE A 41 5.89 -2.31 5.75
N ILE A 42 6.18 -3.62 5.70
CA ILE A 42 7.40 -4.20 6.26
C ILE A 42 8.39 -4.47 5.13
N PHE A 43 9.57 -3.87 5.21
CA PHE A 43 10.65 -4.14 4.26
C PHE A 43 11.22 -5.54 4.48
N THR A 44 11.16 -6.39 3.46
CA THR A 44 11.66 -7.78 3.52
C THR A 44 13.19 -7.85 3.54
N GLU A 45 13.87 -6.87 2.96
CA GLU A 45 15.33 -6.78 2.95
C GLU A 45 15.84 -5.68 3.90
N GLN A 46 17.01 -5.93 4.48
CA GLN A 46 17.74 -4.89 5.21
C GLN A 46 18.35 -3.93 4.20
N THR A 47 17.66 -2.83 3.92
CA THR A 47 18.24 -1.74 3.16
C THR A 47 19.51 -1.24 3.87
N PRO A 48 20.64 -1.07 3.16
CA PRO A 48 21.92 -0.69 3.80
C PRO A 48 21.84 0.64 4.55
N ASN A 49 20.90 1.52 4.17
CA ASN A 49 20.63 2.81 4.81
C ASN A 49 19.40 2.80 5.72
N LYS A 50 19.00 1.65 6.26
CA LYS A 50 17.84 1.58 7.16
C LYS A 50 18.07 2.44 8.41
N PRO A 51 17.20 3.45 8.66
CA PRO A 51 17.31 4.28 9.85
C PRO A 51 17.32 3.40 11.10
N TRP A 52 18.15 3.75 12.08
CA TRP A 52 18.34 2.94 13.29
C TRP A 52 17.01 2.68 14.04
N TYR A 53 16.07 3.63 13.98
CA TYR A 53 14.76 3.51 14.61
C TYR A 53 13.91 2.39 13.98
N GLU A 54 14.04 2.12 12.68
CA GLU A 54 13.29 1.02 12.05
C GLU A 54 13.85 -0.34 12.45
N ARG A 55 15.15 -0.43 12.77
CA ARG A 55 15.75 -1.65 13.34
C ARG A 55 15.27 -1.88 14.77
N ALA A 56 15.14 -0.81 15.57
CA ALA A 56 14.61 -0.90 16.93
C ALA A 56 13.12 -1.30 16.97
N LEU A 57 12.34 -0.87 15.98
CA LEU A 57 10.91 -1.19 15.85
C LEU A 57 10.64 -2.52 15.12
N ALA A 58 11.64 -3.16 14.53
CA ALA A 58 11.47 -4.43 13.82
C ALA A 58 10.77 -5.53 14.64
N PRO A 59 11.12 -5.81 15.91
CA PRO A 59 10.45 -6.85 16.69
C PRO A 59 8.99 -6.51 17.00
N THR A 60 8.67 -5.23 17.27
CA THR A 60 7.26 -4.82 17.52
C THR A 60 6.42 -4.93 16.25
N LEU A 61 6.97 -4.59 15.09
CA LEU A 61 6.32 -4.75 13.78
C LEU A 61 6.02 -6.23 13.46
N HIS A 62 6.90 -7.16 13.84
CA HIS A 62 6.66 -8.59 13.68
C HIS A 62 5.50 -9.08 14.55
N VAL A 63 5.39 -8.60 15.79
CA VAL A 63 4.24 -8.91 16.66
C VAL A 63 2.94 -8.36 16.05
N PHE A 64 2.96 -7.16 15.48
CA PHE A 64 1.80 -6.60 14.77
C PHE A 64 1.38 -7.43 13.54
N LYS A 65 2.32 -8.06 12.81
CA LYS A 65 2.00 -8.98 11.72
C LYS A 65 1.15 -10.16 12.19
N VAL A 66 1.39 -10.66 13.40
CA VAL A 66 0.64 -11.79 13.98
C VAL A 66 -0.74 -11.35 14.48
N ILE A 67 -0.84 -10.18 15.12
CA ILE A 67 -2.08 -9.72 15.76
C ILE A 67 -3.06 -9.13 14.74
N LYS A 68 -2.58 -8.36 13.76
CA LYS A 68 -3.41 -7.75 12.70
C LYS A 68 -2.82 -7.99 11.32
N PRO A 69 -2.84 -9.24 10.82
CA PRO A 69 -2.28 -9.56 9.52
C PRO A 69 -2.91 -8.72 8.40
N ALA A 70 -4.22 -8.47 8.45
CA ALA A 70 -4.93 -7.68 7.45
C ALA A 70 -4.40 -6.24 7.28
N TRP A 71 -3.62 -5.71 8.23
CA TRP A 71 -3.10 -4.34 8.22
C TRP A 71 -1.62 -4.25 7.84
N VAL A 72 -0.97 -5.40 7.62
CA VAL A 72 0.46 -5.49 7.34
C VAL A 72 0.67 -6.14 5.98
N ILE A 73 1.58 -5.59 5.18
CA ILE A 73 2.02 -6.14 3.90
C ILE A 73 3.54 -6.05 3.79
N THR A 74 4.18 -7.06 3.21
CA THR A 74 5.63 -6.99 2.92
C THR A 74 5.89 -6.12 1.70
N SER A 75 7.07 -5.51 1.59
CA SER A 75 7.45 -4.72 0.41
C SER A 75 7.45 -5.58 -0.87
N ILE A 76 7.84 -6.86 -0.76
CA ILE A 76 7.80 -7.84 -1.86
C ILE A 76 6.36 -8.23 -2.21
N GLY A 77 5.51 -8.49 -1.22
CA GLY A 77 4.10 -8.78 -1.45
C GLY A 77 3.39 -7.62 -2.13
N LEU A 78 3.62 -6.39 -1.65
CA LEU A 78 3.08 -5.18 -2.25
C LEU A 78 3.53 -5.01 -3.70
N SER A 79 4.81 -5.19 -4.01
CA SER A 79 5.30 -5.04 -5.38
C SER A 79 4.71 -6.10 -6.31
N ARG A 80 4.56 -7.35 -5.85
CA ARG A 80 3.93 -8.44 -6.61
C ARG A 80 2.45 -8.18 -6.88
N ALA A 81 1.71 -7.69 -5.89
CA ALA A 81 0.32 -7.30 -6.05
C ALA A 81 0.18 -6.19 -7.10
N ILE A 82 1.02 -5.16 -7.04
CA ILE A 82 1.03 -4.06 -8.02
C ILE A 82 1.34 -4.58 -9.42
N LEU A 83 2.38 -5.41 -9.58
CA LEU A 83 2.74 -5.98 -10.88
C LEU A 83 1.61 -6.87 -11.45
N TYR A 84 0.95 -7.63 -10.59
CA TYR A 84 -0.21 -8.44 -10.99
C TYR A 84 -1.36 -7.56 -11.50
N LEU A 85 -1.70 -6.49 -10.78
CA LEU A 85 -2.76 -5.54 -11.17
C LEU A 85 -2.46 -4.90 -12.52
N VAL A 86 -1.24 -4.41 -12.72
CA VAL A 86 -0.84 -3.77 -13.98
C VAL A 86 -0.82 -4.76 -15.15
N LYS A 87 -0.44 -6.01 -14.92
CA LYS A 87 -0.32 -7.01 -15.99
C LYS A 87 -1.68 -7.59 -16.43
N ASN A 88 -2.57 -7.84 -15.49
CA ASN A 88 -3.82 -8.55 -15.76
C ASN A 88 -5.04 -7.62 -15.84
N GLY A 89 -4.89 -6.37 -15.39
CA GLY A 89 -6.01 -5.48 -15.17
C GLY A 89 -6.89 -5.94 -14.01
N HIS A 90 -7.82 -5.08 -13.61
CA HIS A 90 -8.80 -5.37 -12.57
C HIS A 90 -10.00 -4.42 -12.70
N HIS A 91 -11.19 -4.88 -12.29
CA HIS A 91 -12.41 -4.08 -12.33
C HIS A 91 -12.46 -2.98 -11.27
N ALA A 92 -11.99 -3.29 -10.06
CA ALA A 92 -11.80 -2.28 -9.02
C ALA A 92 -10.60 -1.38 -9.33
N THR A 93 -10.70 -0.10 -8.97
CA THR A 93 -9.65 0.91 -9.16
C THR A 93 -8.99 1.35 -7.86
N LEU A 94 -9.59 1.02 -6.71
CA LEU A 94 -9.06 1.32 -5.37
C LEU A 94 -8.78 0.01 -4.65
N PHE A 95 -7.56 -0.14 -4.13
CA PHE A 95 -7.13 -1.32 -3.40
C PHE A 95 -6.59 -0.94 -2.03
N GLU A 96 -7.27 -1.40 -0.99
CA GLU A 96 -6.77 -1.31 0.37
C GLU A 96 -5.86 -2.51 0.70
N ASN A 97 -5.24 -2.46 1.87
CA ASN A 97 -4.29 -3.47 2.30
C ASN A 97 -4.88 -4.90 2.30
N GLN A 98 -6.16 -5.05 2.63
CA GLN A 98 -6.84 -6.35 2.61
C GLN A 98 -7.03 -6.86 1.18
N ASP A 99 -7.41 -6.01 0.24
CA ASP A 99 -7.58 -6.38 -1.18
C ASP A 99 -6.26 -6.86 -1.78
N LEU A 100 -5.17 -6.16 -1.50
CA LEU A 100 -3.84 -6.54 -1.95
C LEU A 100 -3.43 -7.91 -1.40
N ARG A 101 -3.74 -8.20 -0.13
CA ARG A 101 -3.48 -9.52 0.46
C ARG A 101 -4.32 -10.62 -0.17
N ASN A 102 -5.58 -10.34 -0.52
CA ASN A 102 -6.44 -11.29 -1.22
C ASN A 102 -5.86 -11.59 -2.61
N ILE A 103 -5.44 -10.57 -3.36
CA ILE A 103 -4.76 -10.74 -4.66
C ILE A 103 -3.53 -11.64 -4.53
N ILE A 104 -2.70 -11.41 -3.50
CA ILE A 104 -1.51 -12.21 -3.23
C ILE A 104 -1.90 -13.67 -2.92
N SER A 105 -2.85 -13.88 -2.01
CA SER A 105 -3.27 -15.21 -1.55
C SER A 105 -3.94 -16.03 -2.67
N GLU A 106 -4.90 -15.45 -3.37
CA GLU A 106 -5.69 -16.15 -4.41
C GLU A 106 -4.81 -16.54 -5.61
N ASN A 107 -3.84 -15.70 -5.94
CA ASN A 107 -2.93 -15.92 -7.07
C ASN A 107 -1.61 -16.59 -6.66
N HIS A 108 -1.52 -17.08 -5.42
CA HIS A 108 -0.34 -17.79 -4.88
C HIS A 108 0.97 -17.01 -5.07
N LEU A 109 0.90 -15.68 -4.98
CA LEU A 109 2.07 -14.81 -5.02
C LEU A 109 2.77 -14.94 -3.64
N LEU A 110 4.03 -15.36 -3.60
CA LEU A 110 4.72 -15.52 -2.30
C LEU A 110 4.95 -14.13 -1.65
N GLU A 111 4.92 -14.04 -0.31
CA GLU A 111 5.25 -12.82 0.46
C GLU A 111 6.75 -12.58 0.65
#